data_AF-A0A3L7UXD2-F1
#
_entry.id   AF-A0A3L7UXD2-F1
#
_cell.length_a   1.000
_cell.length_b   1.000
_cell.length_c   1.000
_cell.angle_alpha   90.00
_cell.angle_beta   90.00
_cell.angle_gamma   90.00
#
_symmetry.space_group_name_H-M   'P 1'
#
loop_
_entity.id
_entity.type
_entity.pdbx_description
1 polymer ?
#
loop_
_entity_poly.entity_id
_entity_poly.type
_entity_poly.pdbx_seq_one_letter_code
_entity_poly.pdbx_strand_id
1 'polypeptide(L)'
;MSHPAHRYSFENQLELNLTHLNVAGQGVLLAVSGGRDSMALLHGMARLRGILKIPQIVVAHLDHGLRGEAGRHDAELVRAVCKSLDVPIVIAECGAGQLARASRGSLEEAARIARYEFLQTTAKQHGTPLVVTAHHAADQAETVLHNILRGTGLRGLRGIPERRRLSDTVELIRPMLTIQDEAISSFVQQHNIVFAADATNHDNKFTR
;
A
#
# COMPACT_ATOMS: atom_id res chain seq x y z
N MET A 1 17.75 22.24 -19.81
CA MET A 1 16.32 22.60 -19.97
C MET A 1 15.49 21.39 -19.60
N SER A 2 14.97 21.33 -18.38
CA SER A 2 14.21 20.19 -17.84
C SER A 2 12.80 20.17 -18.46
N HIS A 3 12.46 19.06 -19.11
CA HIS A 3 11.14 18.81 -19.70
C HIS A 3 10.04 18.93 -18.63
N PRO A 4 8.88 19.57 -18.90
CA PRO A 4 7.82 19.79 -17.92
C PRO A 4 7.24 18.50 -17.32
N ALA A 5 7.49 17.34 -17.94
CA ALA A 5 7.12 16.02 -17.44
C ALA A 5 7.78 15.65 -16.09
N HIS A 6 8.96 16.19 -15.77
CA HIS A 6 9.65 15.82 -14.53
C HIS A 6 8.98 16.38 -13.26
N ARG A 7 8.23 17.48 -13.34
CA ARG A 7 7.64 18.08 -12.13
C ARG A 7 6.44 17.28 -11.58
N TYR A 8 5.94 16.31 -12.34
CA TYR A 8 4.76 15.49 -12.01
C TYR A 8 5.03 13.99 -12.03
N SER A 9 6.29 13.54 -12.10
CA SER A 9 6.61 12.12 -12.01
C SER A 9 6.18 11.52 -10.66
N PHE A 10 5.74 10.26 -10.65
CA PHE A 10 5.39 9.52 -9.44
C PHE A 10 6.42 9.67 -8.32
N GLU A 11 7.72 9.49 -8.63
CA GLU A 11 8.80 9.55 -7.64
C GLU A 11 8.88 10.91 -6.95
N ASN A 12 8.84 12.00 -7.72
CA ASN A 12 8.88 13.36 -7.16
C ASN A 12 7.66 13.67 -6.29
N GLN A 13 6.46 13.25 -6.70
CA GLN A 13 5.27 13.41 -5.87
C GLN A 13 5.37 12.59 -4.58
N LEU A 14 5.83 11.34 -4.69
CA LEU A 14 6.03 10.46 -3.55
C LEU A 14 7.08 11.04 -2.58
N GLU A 15 8.21 11.54 -3.06
CA GLU A 15 9.24 12.19 -2.24
C GLU A 15 8.71 13.40 -1.49
N LEU A 16 7.99 14.29 -2.18
CA LEU A 16 7.37 15.48 -1.58
C LEU A 16 6.37 15.08 -0.48
N ASN A 17 5.52 14.10 -0.75
CA ASN A 17 4.52 13.63 0.20
C ASN A 17 5.16 12.94 1.42
N LEU A 18 6.20 12.12 1.21
CA LEU A 18 6.95 11.48 2.30
C LEU A 18 7.71 12.50 3.15
N THR A 19 8.24 13.55 2.53
CA THR A 19 8.88 14.66 3.23
C THR A 19 7.86 15.43 4.08
N HIS A 20 6.69 15.74 3.51
CA HIS A 20 5.59 16.39 4.23
C HIS A 20 5.09 15.56 5.43
N LEU A 21 5.06 14.23 5.28
CA LEU A 21 4.64 13.31 6.34
C LEU A 21 5.75 13.02 7.37
N ASN A 22 6.90 13.71 7.28
CA ASN A 22 8.06 13.57 8.15
C ASN A 22 8.64 12.15 8.21
N VAL A 23 8.65 11.41 7.10
CA VAL A 23 9.14 10.02 7.08
C VAL A 23 10.67 9.92 7.23
N ALA A 24 11.39 11.00 6.90
CA ALA A 24 12.84 11.00 6.90
C ALA A 24 13.44 10.57 8.25
N GLY A 25 14.43 9.67 8.21
CA GLY A 25 15.09 9.14 9.41
C GLY A 25 14.29 8.12 10.23
N GLN A 26 13.07 7.75 9.81
CA GLN A 26 12.23 6.80 10.54
C GLN A 26 12.13 5.45 9.83
N GLY A 27 12.05 4.35 10.59
CA GLY A 27 11.81 3.03 10.04
C GLY A 27 10.37 2.88 9.52
N VAL A 28 10.20 2.20 8.40
CA VAL A 28 8.89 2.06 7.73
C VAL A 28 8.52 0.61 7.47
N LEU A 29 7.24 0.29 7.71
CA LEU A 29 6.60 -0.95 7.29
C LEU A 29 5.71 -0.68 6.08
N LEU A 30 5.97 -1.30 4.94
CA LEU A 30 5.15 -1.16 3.74
C LEU A 30 4.12 -2.29 3.70
N ALA A 31 2.84 -1.94 3.66
CA ALA A 31 1.77 -2.90 3.40
C ALA A 31 1.67 -3.17 1.90
N VAL A 32 2.11 -4.36 1.46
CA VAL A 32 2.18 -4.73 0.03
C VAL A 32 1.25 -5.90 -0.25
N SER A 33 0.21 -5.69 -1.05
CA SER A 33 -0.74 -6.75 -1.45
C SER A 33 -0.27 -7.54 -2.67
N GLY A 34 0.73 -7.04 -3.41
CA GLY A 34 1.15 -7.60 -4.69
C GLY A 34 0.45 -6.96 -5.89
N GLY A 35 -0.60 -6.15 -5.67
CA GLY A 35 -1.24 -5.37 -6.71
C GLY A 35 -0.40 -4.17 -7.17
N ARG A 36 -0.73 -3.64 -8.35
CA ARG A 36 0.00 -2.57 -9.07
C ARG A 36 0.46 -1.43 -8.16
N ASP A 37 -0.45 -0.82 -7.42
CA ASP A 37 -0.15 0.41 -6.66
C ASP A 37 0.77 0.12 -5.46
N SER A 38 0.58 -1.03 -4.82
CA SER A 38 1.41 -1.47 -3.71
C SER A 38 2.83 -1.85 -4.15
N MET A 39 2.97 -2.38 -5.36
CA MET A 39 4.27 -2.65 -5.98
C MET A 39 4.95 -1.33 -6.41
N ALA A 40 4.20 -0.40 -6.99
CA ALA A 40 4.71 0.95 -7.29
C ALA A 40 5.24 1.64 -6.02
N LEU A 41 4.49 1.57 -4.91
CA LEU A 41 4.93 2.09 -3.62
C LEU A 41 6.23 1.43 -3.16
N LEU A 42 6.32 0.09 -3.20
CA LEU A 42 7.53 -0.65 -2.81
C LEU A 42 8.76 -0.18 -3.60
N HIS A 43 8.65 -0.13 -4.92
CA HIS A 43 9.75 0.31 -5.78
C HIS A 43 10.11 1.80 -5.55
N GLY A 44 9.13 2.68 -5.39
CA GLY A 44 9.36 4.09 -5.09
C GLY A 44 10.06 4.29 -3.75
N MET A 45 9.59 3.63 -2.69
CA MET A 45 10.19 3.67 -1.36
C MET A 45 11.62 3.14 -1.35
N ALA A 46 11.90 2.03 -2.06
CA ALA A 46 13.24 1.46 -2.17
C ALA A 46 14.23 2.44 -2.83
N ARG A 47 13.78 3.17 -3.86
CA ARG A 47 14.59 4.16 -4.59
C ARG A 47 14.81 5.45 -3.78
N LEU A 48 13.82 5.87 -3.01
CA LEU A 48 13.88 7.05 -2.15
C LEU A 48 14.55 6.79 -0.78
N ARG A 49 14.81 5.52 -0.42
CA ARG A 49 15.40 5.11 0.88
C ARG A 49 16.65 5.91 1.24
N GLY A 50 17.57 6.06 0.29
CA GLY A 50 18.83 6.79 0.49
C GLY A 50 18.63 8.30 0.64
N ILE A 51 17.74 8.88 -0.18
CA ILE A 51 17.44 10.32 -0.18
C ILE A 51 16.79 10.73 1.14
N LEU A 52 15.81 9.95 1.60
CA LEU A 52 15.06 10.21 2.84
C LEU A 52 15.77 9.69 4.10
N LYS A 53 16.97 9.10 3.96
CA LYS A 53 17.75 8.49 5.05
C LYS A 53 16.91 7.51 5.89
N ILE A 54 16.08 6.72 5.23
CA ILE A 54 15.23 5.72 5.89
C ILE A 54 16.16 4.59 6.38
N PRO A 55 16.28 4.38 7.70
CA PRO A 55 17.23 3.40 8.25
C PRO A 55 16.85 1.97 7.89
N GLN A 56 15.54 1.70 7.77
CA GLN A 56 15.02 0.37 7.46
C GLN A 56 13.65 0.45 6.78
N ILE A 57 13.46 -0.42 5.80
CA ILE A 57 12.19 -0.69 5.14
C ILE A 57 11.89 -2.17 5.37
N VAL A 58 10.71 -2.49 5.86
CA VAL A 58 10.22 -3.88 5.97
C VAL A 58 8.91 -3.97 5.19
N VAL A 59 8.69 -5.05 4.46
CA VAL A 59 7.43 -5.31 3.77
C VAL A 59 6.58 -6.25 4.61
N ALA A 60 5.30 -5.94 4.73
CA ALA A 60 4.28 -6.80 5.30
C ALA A 60 3.26 -7.18 4.21
N HIS A 61 3.18 -8.47 3.91
CA HIS A 61 2.18 -9.04 3.01
C HIS A 61 1.23 -9.92 3.82
N LEU A 62 -0.07 -9.67 3.69
CA LEU A 62 -1.11 -10.50 4.30
C LEU A 62 -1.94 -11.15 3.20
N ASP A 63 -1.80 -12.45 3.04
CA ASP A 63 -2.71 -13.27 2.24
C ASP A 63 -3.98 -13.53 3.05
N HIS A 64 -5.15 -13.24 2.48
CA HIS A 64 -6.44 -13.49 3.13
C HIS A 64 -6.91 -14.94 2.94
N GLY A 65 -6.15 -15.77 2.21
CA GLY A 65 -6.49 -17.17 1.92
C GLY A 65 -7.67 -17.32 0.95
N LEU A 66 -8.20 -16.22 0.43
CA LEU A 66 -9.39 -16.21 -0.43
C LEU A 66 -9.10 -16.70 -1.86
N ARG A 67 -7.83 -16.62 -2.30
CA ARG A 67 -7.42 -16.87 -3.69
C ARG A 67 -6.70 -18.22 -3.88
N GLY A 68 -6.57 -19.04 -2.82
CA GLY A 68 -5.92 -20.35 -2.91
C GLY A 68 -4.51 -20.29 -3.51
N GLU A 69 -4.27 -20.99 -4.61
CA GLU A 69 -2.97 -21.00 -5.31
C GLU A 69 -2.58 -19.64 -5.88
N ALA A 70 -3.54 -18.82 -6.31
CA ALA A 70 -3.23 -17.48 -6.81
C ALA A 70 -2.71 -16.56 -5.69
N GLY A 71 -3.25 -16.67 -4.47
CA GLY A 71 -2.74 -15.93 -3.31
C GLY A 71 -1.31 -16.32 -2.94
N ARG A 72 -0.99 -17.63 -3.03
CA ARG A 72 0.38 -18.13 -2.87
C ARG A 72 1.32 -17.57 -3.93
N HIS A 73 0.89 -17.49 -5.18
CA HIS A 73 1.69 -16.90 -6.26
C HIS A 73 1.95 -15.41 -6.04
N ASP A 74 0.95 -14.65 -5.56
CA ASP A 74 1.11 -13.24 -5.21
C ASP A 74 2.16 -13.06 -4.11
N ALA A 75 2.11 -13.89 -3.05
CA ALA A 75 3.08 -13.88 -1.96
C ALA A 75 4.50 -14.21 -2.45
N GLU A 76 4.65 -15.18 -3.36
CA GLU A 76 5.94 -15.54 -3.98
C GLU A 76 6.50 -14.41 -4.85
N LEU A 77 5.64 -13.75 -5.63
CA LEU A 77 6.03 -12.59 -6.43
C LEU A 77 6.57 -11.47 -5.54
N VAL A 78 5.83 -11.08 -4.50
CA VAL A 78 6.25 -10.02 -3.58
C VAL A 78 7.56 -10.41 -2.89
N ARG A 79 7.72 -11.69 -2.50
CA ARG A 79 8.97 -12.19 -1.92
C ARG A 79 10.15 -12.08 -2.87
N ALA A 80 9.96 -12.44 -4.15
CA ALA A 80 11.00 -12.33 -5.16
C ALA A 80 11.43 -10.87 -5.40
N VAL A 81 10.46 -9.95 -5.48
CA VAL A 81 10.73 -8.52 -5.63
C VAL A 81 11.46 -7.97 -4.41
N CYS A 82 11.00 -8.28 -3.19
CA CYS A 82 11.66 -7.86 -1.96
C CYS A 82 13.12 -8.34 -1.89
N LYS A 83 13.37 -9.58 -2.30
CA LYS A 83 14.73 -10.13 -2.39
C LYS A 83 15.60 -9.35 -3.40
N SER A 84 15.05 -8.97 -4.56
CA SER A 84 15.78 -8.19 -5.56
C SER A 84 16.12 -6.76 -5.12
N LEU A 85 15.30 -6.19 -4.22
CA LEU A 85 15.47 -4.84 -3.68
C LEU A 85 16.24 -4.80 -2.35
N ASP A 86 16.69 -5.96 -1.84
CA ASP A 86 17.30 -6.11 -0.52
C ASP A 86 16.42 -5.54 0.62
N VAL A 87 15.14 -5.91 0.59
CA VAL A 87 14.12 -5.49 1.56
C VAL A 87 13.59 -6.71 2.32
N PRO A 88 13.68 -6.74 3.66
CA PRO A 88 13.04 -7.78 4.47
C PRO A 88 11.53 -7.85 4.25
N ILE A 89 10.97 -9.06 4.23
CA ILE A 89 9.54 -9.30 4.05
C ILE A 89 9.00 -10.24 5.14
N VAL A 90 7.86 -9.87 5.69
CA VAL A 90 7.03 -10.68 6.58
C VAL A 90 5.76 -11.05 5.84
N ILE A 91 5.51 -12.35 5.73
CA ILE A 91 4.29 -12.88 5.12
C ILE A 91 3.47 -13.57 6.21
N ALA A 92 2.19 -13.21 6.29
CA ALA A 92 1.21 -13.92 7.09
C ALA A 92 0.04 -14.36 6.21
N GLU A 93 -0.61 -15.46 6.62
CA GLU A 93 -1.84 -15.94 6.03
C GLU A 93 -2.96 -15.82 7.07
N CYS A 94 -4.06 -15.18 6.69
CA CYS A 94 -5.24 -15.11 7.52
C CYS A 94 -6.03 -16.41 7.34
N GLY A 95 -5.86 -17.36 8.25
CA GLY A 95 -6.62 -18.60 8.20
C GLY A 95 -8.14 -18.34 8.26
N ALA A 96 -8.95 -19.15 7.56
CA ALA A 96 -10.40 -19.04 7.53
C ALA A 96 -11.04 -18.93 8.94
N GLY A 97 -10.43 -19.55 9.95
CA GLY A 97 -10.86 -19.46 11.36
C GLY A 97 -10.66 -18.09 12.02
N GLN A 98 -9.66 -17.29 11.61
CA GLN A 98 -9.49 -15.91 12.10
C GLN A 98 -10.52 -14.96 11.48
N LEU A 99 -10.81 -15.12 10.19
CA LEU A 99 -11.88 -14.37 9.51
C LEU A 99 -13.27 -14.71 10.09
N ALA A 100 -13.51 -15.98 10.42
CA ALA A 100 -14.75 -16.43 11.07
C ALA A 100 -14.89 -15.99 12.54
N ARG A 101 -13.79 -15.86 13.29
CA ARG A 101 -13.84 -15.34 14.68
C ARG A 101 -14.06 -13.83 14.73
N ALA A 102 -13.62 -13.09 13.72
CA ALA A 102 -13.88 -11.67 13.57
C ALA A 102 -15.32 -11.36 13.10
N SER A 103 -16.10 -12.37 12.67
CA SER A 103 -17.44 -12.14 12.13
C SER A 103 -18.50 -11.98 13.22
N ARG A 104 -18.66 -10.74 13.69
CA ARG A 104 -20.00 -10.15 13.91
C ARG A 104 -20.40 -9.19 12.76
N GLY A 105 -19.61 -9.14 11.68
CA GLY A 105 -19.78 -8.25 10.52
C GLY A 105 -19.42 -8.93 9.18
N SER A 106 -19.26 -8.14 8.11
CA SER A 106 -18.93 -8.63 6.76
C SER A 106 -17.51 -9.20 6.68
N LEU A 107 -17.27 -10.10 5.72
CA LEU A 107 -15.94 -10.68 5.44
C LEU A 107 -14.87 -9.61 5.19
N GLU A 108 -15.26 -8.51 4.54
CA GLU A 108 -14.38 -7.37 4.25
C GLU A 108 -13.93 -6.64 5.54
N GLU A 109 -14.84 -6.43 6.49
CA GLU A 109 -14.52 -5.81 7.76
C GLU A 109 -13.60 -6.70 8.61
N ALA A 110 -13.86 -8.01 8.62
CA ALA A 110 -13.00 -9.00 9.27
C ALA A 110 -11.58 -8.99 8.67
N ALA A 111 -11.47 -8.99 7.34
CA ALA A 111 -10.19 -8.89 6.63
C ALA A 111 -9.45 -7.57 6.93
N ARG A 112 -10.20 -6.46 7.05
CA ARG A 112 -9.66 -5.14 7.39
C ARG A 112 -9.10 -5.11 8.82
N ILE A 113 -9.81 -5.69 9.79
CA ILE A 113 -9.36 -5.79 11.19
C ILE A 113 -8.09 -6.63 11.26
N ALA A 114 -8.11 -7.85 10.70
CA ALA A 114 -6.96 -8.75 10.70
C ALA A 114 -5.72 -8.10 10.05
N ARG A 115 -5.92 -7.37 8.95
CA ARG A 115 -4.85 -6.59 8.30
C ARG A 115 -4.23 -5.57 9.25
N TYR A 116 -5.03 -4.75 9.94
CA TYR A 116 -4.47 -3.74 10.83
C TYR A 116 -3.81 -4.34 12.07
N GLU A 117 -4.31 -5.45 12.60
CA GLU A 117 -3.66 -6.17 13.71
C GLU A 117 -2.30 -6.74 13.30
N PHE A 118 -2.24 -7.39 12.14
CA PHE A 118 -1.01 -7.91 11.56
C PHE A 118 0.02 -6.80 11.32
N LEU A 119 -0.40 -5.70 10.70
CA LEU A 119 0.49 -4.55 10.42
C LEU A 119 1.01 -3.93 11.70
N GLN A 120 0.17 -3.74 12.72
CA GLN A 120 0.59 -3.20 14.01
C GLN A 120 1.59 -4.11 14.72
N THR A 121 1.32 -5.41 14.76
CA THR A 121 2.20 -6.38 15.43
C THR A 121 3.56 -6.44 14.74
N THR A 122 3.55 -6.53 13.41
CA THR A 122 4.78 -6.55 12.59
C THR A 122 5.57 -5.25 12.76
N ALA A 123 4.88 -4.10 12.76
CA ALA A 123 5.53 -2.81 12.91
C ALA A 123 6.28 -2.69 14.25
N LYS A 124 5.66 -3.16 15.33
CA LYS A 124 6.28 -3.17 16.66
C LYS A 124 7.48 -4.13 16.75
N GLN A 125 7.34 -5.34 16.20
CA GLN A 125 8.41 -6.35 16.21
C GLN A 125 9.67 -5.89 15.48
N HIS A 126 9.50 -5.14 14.39
CA HIS A 126 10.60 -4.66 13.58
C HIS A 126 11.07 -3.26 13.95
N GLY A 127 10.41 -2.54 14.87
CA GLY A 127 10.81 -1.17 15.23
C GLY A 127 10.53 -0.15 14.11
N THR A 128 9.48 -0.35 13.32
CA THR A 128 9.06 0.55 12.25
C THR A 128 7.83 1.35 12.71
N PRO A 129 7.97 2.58 13.23
CA PRO A 129 6.84 3.36 13.77
C PRO A 129 5.82 3.78 12.71
N LEU A 130 6.18 3.74 11.43
CA LEU A 130 5.31 4.16 10.33
C LEU A 130 4.90 2.96 9.49
N VAL A 131 3.60 2.73 9.37
CA VAL A 131 2.99 1.81 8.40
C VAL A 131 2.57 2.61 7.18
N VAL A 132 2.98 2.20 5.98
CA VAL A 132 2.68 2.91 4.72
C VAL A 132 1.78 2.03 3.86
N THR A 133 0.70 2.61 3.32
CA THR A 133 -0.19 1.92 2.37
C THR A 133 -0.31 2.71 1.07
N ALA A 134 -0.62 2.02 -0.02
CA ALA A 134 -0.64 2.57 -1.37
C ALA A 134 -1.99 3.19 -1.79
N HIS A 135 -2.82 3.61 -0.82
CA HIS A 135 -4.07 4.29 -1.16
C HIS A 135 -3.78 5.58 -1.93
N HIS A 136 -4.46 5.78 -3.05
CA HIS A 136 -4.22 6.85 -4.00
C HIS A 136 -5.45 7.74 -4.25
N ALA A 137 -5.36 8.66 -5.20
CA ALA A 137 -6.41 9.65 -5.45
C ALA A 137 -7.76 9.04 -5.86
N ALA A 138 -7.77 7.86 -6.50
CA ALA A 138 -9.03 7.19 -6.85
C ALA A 138 -9.73 6.64 -5.61
N ASP A 139 -9.01 6.01 -4.68
CA ASP A 139 -9.57 5.54 -3.40
C ASP A 139 -10.20 6.69 -2.59
N GLN A 140 -9.56 7.86 -2.66
CA GLN A 140 -10.10 9.09 -2.06
C GLN A 140 -11.42 9.50 -2.67
N ALA A 141 -11.47 9.59 -4.00
CA ALA A 141 -12.66 9.96 -4.73
C ALA A 141 -13.81 8.97 -4.48
N GLU A 142 -13.51 7.67 -4.49
CA GLU A 142 -14.48 6.62 -4.18
C GLU A 142 -15.03 6.75 -2.76
N THR A 143 -14.15 6.94 -1.77
CA THR A 143 -14.56 7.10 -0.37
C THR A 143 -15.46 8.34 -0.19
N VAL A 144 -15.09 9.46 -0.80
CA VAL A 144 -15.89 10.70 -0.73
C VAL A 144 -17.23 10.53 -1.42
N LEU A 145 -17.27 9.94 -2.61
CA LEU A 145 -18.51 9.70 -3.36
C LEU A 145 -19.45 8.77 -2.57
N HIS A 146 -18.91 7.67 -2.03
CA HIS A 146 -19.67 6.74 -1.21
C HIS A 146 -20.26 7.42 0.04
N ASN A 147 -19.48 8.29 0.70
CA ASN A 147 -19.94 9.06 1.85
C ASN A 147 -21.05 10.07 1.50
N ILE A 148 -20.96 10.72 0.32
CA ILE A 148 -22.02 11.59 -0.21
C ILE A 148 -23.30 10.79 -0.44
N LEU A 149 -23.21 9.64 -1.10
CA LEU A 149 -24.36 8.77 -1.40
C LEU A 149 -25.05 8.25 -0.13
N ARG A 150 -24.31 8.04 0.97
CA ARG A 150 -24.87 7.64 2.28
C ARG A 150 -25.45 8.80 3.09
N GLY A 151 -25.50 10.03 2.56
CA GLY A 151 -26.08 11.18 3.23
C GLY A 151 -25.29 11.65 4.45
N THR A 152 -23.98 11.36 4.50
CA THR A 152 -23.13 11.84 5.58
C THR A 152 -22.91 13.36 5.40
N GLY A 153 -23.21 14.16 6.42
CA GLY A 153 -23.06 15.63 6.34
C GLY A 153 -21.61 16.08 6.10
N LEU A 154 -21.29 17.38 6.24
CA LEU A 154 -19.95 17.93 5.94
C LEU A 154 -18.76 17.20 6.60
N ARG A 155 -18.98 16.51 7.73
CA ARG A 155 -17.97 15.66 8.39
C ARG A 155 -17.66 14.37 7.63
N GLY A 156 -18.61 13.83 6.86
CA GLY A 156 -18.43 12.65 6.02
C GLY A 156 -17.87 12.96 4.62
N LEU A 157 -17.83 14.23 4.22
CA LEU A 157 -16.98 14.68 3.10
C LEU A 157 -15.48 14.55 3.40
N ARG A 158 -15.10 14.25 4.65
CA ARG A 158 -13.73 13.88 4.97
C ARG A 158 -13.45 12.53 4.31
N GLY A 159 -12.62 12.56 3.27
CA GLY A 159 -12.08 11.36 2.64
C GLY A 159 -11.15 10.58 3.58
N ILE A 160 -10.28 9.77 3.00
CA ILE A 160 -9.31 8.97 3.74
C ILE A 160 -8.28 9.92 4.40
N PRO A 161 -8.02 9.83 5.72
CA PRO A 161 -7.01 10.67 6.34
C PRO A 161 -5.59 10.24 5.89
N GLU A 162 -4.71 11.20 5.62
CA GLU A 162 -3.32 10.92 5.23
C GLU A 162 -2.51 10.23 6.34
N ARG A 163 -2.81 10.56 7.60
CA ARG A 163 -2.20 9.98 8.79
C ARG A 163 -3.26 9.52 9.77
N ARG A 164 -3.07 8.33 10.35
CA ARG A 164 -3.97 7.76 11.36
C ARG A 164 -3.17 6.97 12.39
N ARG A 165 -3.37 7.25 13.67
CA ARG A 165 -2.80 6.43 14.76
C ARG A 165 -3.40 5.03 14.74
N LEU A 166 -2.55 4.01 14.72
CA LEU A 166 -2.95 2.61 14.90
C LEU A 166 -2.75 2.17 16.36
N SER A 167 -1.70 2.66 17.00
CA SER A 167 -1.45 2.50 18.45
C SER A 167 -0.61 3.68 18.96
N ASP A 168 -0.24 3.67 20.25
CA ASP A 168 0.58 4.74 20.85
C ASP A 168 1.95 4.92 20.19
N THR A 169 2.48 3.88 19.54
CA THR A 169 3.82 3.87 18.93
C THR A 169 3.81 3.65 17.42
N VAL A 170 2.65 3.43 16.82
CA VAL A 170 2.53 3.08 15.38
C VAL A 170 1.49 3.95 14.70
N GLU A 171 1.88 4.56 13.59
CA GLU A 171 1.02 5.39 12.76
C GLU A 171 0.94 4.86 11.34
N LEU A 172 -0.27 4.88 10.79
CA LEU A 172 -0.53 4.60 9.39
C LEU A 172 -0.46 5.88 8.59
N ILE A 173 0.34 5.89 7.52
CA ILE A 173 0.45 6.97 6.56
C ILE A 173 0.10 6.51 5.15
N ARG A 174 -0.36 7.45 4.33
CA ARG A 174 -0.82 7.21 2.95
C ARG A 174 -0.26 8.28 2.01
N PRO A 175 1.02 8.18 1.64
CA PRO A 175 1.71 9.20 0.87
C PRO A 175 1.23 9.28 -0.59
N MET A 176 0.41 8.33 -1.06
CA MET A 176 -0.06 8.29 -2.44
C MET A 176 -1.43 8.97 -2.65
N LEU A 177 -2.11 9.45 -1.61
CA LEU A 177 -3.50 9.92 -1.70
C LEU A 177 -3.73 11.10 -2.66
N THR A 178 -2.68 11.86 -2.97
CA THR A 178 -2.74 12.97 -3.94
C THR A 178 -2.23 12.57 -5.33
N ILE A 179 -1.67 11.37 -5.47
CA ILE A 179 -1.08 10.86 -6.70
C ILE A 179 -2.17 10.23 -7.57
N GLN A 180 -2.19 10.64 -8.84
CA GLN A 180 -3.15 10.16 -9.83
C GLN A 180 -2.79 8.77 -10.37
N ASP A 181 -3.79 8.03 -10.83
CA ASP A 181 -3.63 6.67 -11.39
C ASP A 181 -2.63 6.65 -12.55
N GLU A 182 -2.67 7.67 -13.41
CA GLU A 182 -1.82 7.78 -14.59
C GLU A 182 -0.34 7.89 -14.22
N ALA A 183 -0.03 8.57 -13.11
CA ALA A 183 1.34 8.68 -12.62
C ALA A 183 1.85 7.33 -12.09
N ILE A 184 0.99 6.58 -11.39
CA ILE A 184 1.31 5.23 -10.90
C ILE A 184 1.53 4.27 -12.08
N SER A 185 0.59 4.27 -13.04
CA SER A 185 0.64 3.44 -14.25
C SER A 185 1.89 3.74 -15.09
N SER A 186 2.21 5.03 -15.30
CA SER A 186 3.40 5.44 -16.04
C SER A 186 4.68 4.97 -15.35
N PHE A 187 4.75 5.07 -14.02
CA PHE A 187 5.90 4.60 -13.25
C PHE A 187 6.07 3.08 -13.35
N VAL A 188 4.98 2.33 -13.21
CA VAL A 188 4.98 0.87 -13.34
C VAL A 188 5.48 0.44 -14.73
N GLN A 189 4.99 1.08 -15.79
CA GLN A 189 5.43 0.80 -17.16
C GLN A 189 6.89 1.19 -17.39
N GLN A 190 7.29 2.40 -17.01
CA GLN A 190 8.64 2.91 -17.21
C GLN A 190 9.70 2.03 -16.53
N HIS A 191 9.37 1.46 -15.37
CA HIS A 191 10.29 0.64 -14.58
C HIS A 191 10.07 -0.87 -14.76
N ASN A 192 9.16 -1.29 -15.65
CA ASN A 192 8.80 -2.69 -15.88
C ASN A 192 8.48 -3.42 -14.56
N ILE A 193 7.70 -2.77 -13.68
CA ILE A 193 7.36 -3.33 -12.37
C ILE A 193 6.37 -4.48 -12.57
N VAL A 194 6.74 -5.65 -12.08
CA VAL A 194 5.88 -6.84 -12.07
C VAL A 194 4.93 -6.76 -10.88
N PHE A 195 3.65 -7.05 -11.11
CA PHE A 195 2.61 -7.10 -10.09
C PHE A 195 1.64 -8.24 -10.39
N ALA A 196 0.90 -8.68 -9.36
CA ALA A 196 -0.11 -9.72 -9.48
C ALA A 196 -1.25 -9.26 -10.40
N ALA A 197 -1.65 -10.09 -11.36
CA ALA A 197 -2.77 -9.78 -12.23
C ALA A 197 -4.07 -9.72 -11.40
N ASP A 198 -4.76 -8.58 -11.50
CA ASP A 198 -6.10 -8.43 -10.95
C ASP A 198 -7.06 -9.39 -11.67
N ALA A 199 -7.78 -10.21 -10.90
CA ALA A 199 -8.80 -11.11 -11.43
C ALA A 199 -9.95 -10.33 -12.12
N THR A 200 -10.06 -9.02 -11.88
CA THR A 200 -11.04 -8.12 -12.48
C THR A 200 -10.69 -7.67 -13.90
N ASN A 201 -9.49 -7.95 -14.41
CA ASN A 201 -9.14 -7.74 -15.82
C ASN A 201 -9.25 -9.05 -16.64
N HIS A 202 -10.40 -9.72 -16.56
CA HIS A 202 -10.87 -10.59 -17.65
C HIS A 202 -11.49 -9.73 -18.77
N ASP A 203 -10.71 -8.79 -19.33
CA ASP A 203 -10.88 -8.28 -20.70
C ASP A 203 -9.79 -7.26 -21.05
N ASN A 204 -8.58 -7.73 -21.33
CA ASN A 204 -8.00 -7.62 -22.67
C ASN A 204 -6.54 -8.07 -22.66
N LYS A 205 -6.33 -9.17 -23.39
CA LYS A 205 -5.18 -9.41 -24.27
C LYS A 205 -3.80 -9.09 -23.70
N PHE A 206 -3.10 -10.19 -23.40
CA PHE A 206 -1.73 -10.42 -23.85
C PHE A 206 -1.30 -9.42 -24.92
N THR A 207 -0.40 -8.50 -24.56
CA THR A 207 0.49 -7.94 -25.56
C THR A 207 1.91 -8.06 -25.01
N ARG A 208 2.72 -8.68 -25.86
CA ARG A 208 4.09 -9.13 -25.67
C ARG A 208 5.05 -8.03 -25.28
#